data_AF-A0A6J1W2C4-F1
#
_entry.id   AF-A0A6J1W2C4-F1
#
_cell.length_a   1.000
_cell.length_b   1.000
_cell.length_c   1.000
_cell.angle_alpha   90.00
_cell.angle_beta   90.00
_cell.angle_gamma   90.00
#
_symmetry.space_group_name_H-M   'P 1'
#
loop_
_entity.id
_entity.type
_entity.pdbx_description
1 polymer ?
#
loop_
_entity_poly.entity_id
_entity_poly.type
_entity_poly.pdbx_seq_one_letter_code
_entity_poly.pdbx_strand_id
1 'polypeptide(L)'
;VYNSSYGPEYAHCSPTKWNYLGNSLSYLDFGFPIFLLQDESESEVIKQCYQKYNTPQNGSGPEYPLCAMQLSSHMHAVTSTVTCMRRSLIQSTFSLNP
;
A
#
# COMPACT_ATOMS: atom_id res chain seq x y z
N VAL A 1 -17.01 -7.08 -24.17
CA VAL A 1 -15.63 -7.53 -23.86
C VAL A 1 -15.75 -8.96 -23.37
N TYR A 2 -14.97 -9.90 -23.89
CA TYR A 2 -15.23 -11.35 -23.87
C TYR A 2 -15.62 -11.94 -22.50
N ASN A 3 -16.56 -12.88 -22.52
CA ASN A 3 -17.06 -13.60 -21.34
C ASN A 3 -17.55 -15.01 -21.73
N SER A 4 -18.14 -15.75 -20.78
CA SER A 4 -18.64 -17.11 -21.02
C SER A 4 -19.74 -17.22 -22.08
N SER A 5 -20.48 -16.15 -22.34
CA SER A 5 -21.58 -16.09 -23.32
C SER A 5 -21.17 -15.43 -24.65
N TYR A 6 -20.07 -14.70 -24.70
CA TYR A 6 -19.61 -13.94 -25.87
C TYR A 6 -18.10 -14.06 -26.03
N GLY A 7 -17.67 -14.83 -27.04
CA GLY A 7 -16.26 -15.17 -27.28
C GLY A 7 -15.58 -15.86 -26.09
N PRO A 8 -16.12 -16.99 -25.60
CA PRO A 8 -15.60 -17.69 -24.42
C PRO A 8 -14.12 -18.11 -24.56
N GLU A 9 -13.66 -18.40 -25.77
CA GLU A 9 -12.27 -18.72 -26.10
C GLU A 9 -11.30 -17.55 -25.82
N TYR A 10 -11.80 -16.32 -25.78
CA TYR A 10 -11.03 -15.10 -25.47
C TYR A 10 -11.27 -14.60 -24.03
N ALA A 11 -12.16 -15.25 -23.26
CA ALA A 11 -12.43 -14.86 -21.89
C ALA A 11 -11.16 -14.95 -21.04
N HIS A 12 -11.03 -14.04 -20.07
CA HIS A 12 -9.87 -13.94 -19.18
C HIS A 12 -8.50 -13.88 -19.88
N CYS A 13 -8.48 -13.39 -21.14
CA CYS A 13 -7.28 -13.34 -21.97
C CYS A 13 -6.62 -14.72 -22.17
N SER A 14 -7.44 -15.79 -22.24
CA SER A 14 -6.98 -17.18 -22.37
C SER A 14 -5.91 -17.38 -23.46
N PRO A 15 -6.02 -16.79 -24.67
CA PRO A 15 -5.02 -17.02 -25.72
C PRO A 15 -3.70 -16.27 -25.54
N THR A 16 -3.68 -15.16 -24.80
CA THR A 16 -2.48 -14.32 -24.65
C THR A 16 -2.54 -13.52 -23.36
N LYS A 17 -1.51 -13.66 -22.52
CA LYS A 17 -1.35 -12.82 -21.33
C LYS A 17 -0.72 -11.49 -21.73
N TRP A 18 -1.45 -10.39 -21.56
CA TRP A 18 -0.95 -9.06 -21.96
C TRP A 18 0.26 -8.56 -21.17
N ASN A 19 0.36 -8.91 -19.88
CA ASN A 19 1.45 -8.48 -19.02
C ASN A 19 2.15 -9.68 -18.38
N TYR A 20 3.15 -10.22 -19.06
CA TYR A 20 3.91 -11.39 -18.58
C TYR A 20 4.71 -11.09 -17.31
N LEU A 21 5.28 -9.89 -17.19
CA LEU A 21 6.12 -9.45 -16.06
C LEU A 21 5.31 -8.99 -14.83
N GLY A 22 4.00 -8.83 -14.97
CA GLY A 22 3.12 -8.41 -13.89
C GLY A 22 3.10 -9.42 -12.74
N ASN A 23 3.26 -8.91 -11.52
CA ASN A 23 3.26 -9.68 -10.27
C ASN A 23 2.03 -9.43 -9.39
N SER A 24 1.07 -8.64 -9.87
CA SER A 24 -0.18 -8.30 -9.16
C SER A 24 0.00 -7.57 -7.82
N LEU A 25 1.20 -7.03 -7.52
CA LEU A 25 1.51 -6.40 -6.23
C LEU A 25 0.53 -5.26 -5.88
N SER A 26 0.12 -4.47 -6.88
CA SER A 26 -0.81 -3.35 -6.72
C SER A 26 -2.25 -3.75 -6.36
N TYR A 27 -2.60 -5.04 -6.44
CA TYR A 27 -3.93 -5.55 -6.08
C TYR A 27 -3.97 -6.22 -4.70
N LEU A 28 -2.84 -6.25 -3.99
CA LEU A 28 -2.78 -6.79 -2.63
C LEU A 28 -3.20 -5.74 -1.60
N ASP A 29 -3.84 -6.21 -0.53
CA ASP A 29 -4.17 -5.41 0.65
C ASP A 29 -3.05 -5.56 1.70
N PHE A 30 -2.51 -4.44 2.17
CA PHE A 30 -1.38 -4.40 3.11
C PHE A 30 -1.82 -3.81 4.44
N GLY A 31 -1.57 -4.54 5.53
CA GLY A 31 -1.82 -4.08 6.90
C GLY A 31 -0.80 -3.05 7.43
N PHE A 32 0.10 -2.55 6.57
CA PHE A 32 1.13 -1.57 6.90
C PHE A 32 1.32 -0.57 5.74
N PRO A 33 1.73 0.68 6.03
CA PRO A 33 1.94 1.68 4.99
C PRO A 33 3.20 1.41 4.16
N ILE A 34 3.14 1.71 2.86
CA ILE A 34 4.28 1.67 1.94
C ILE A 34 4.43 3.05 1.31
N PHE A 35 5.61 3.65 1.46
CA PHE A 35 5.93 4.98 0.94
C PHE A 35 7.06 4.85 -0.09
N LEU A 36 6.97 5.61 -1.18
CA LEU A 36 8.04 5.75 -2.17
C LEU A 36 8.84 7.01 -1.85
N LEU A 37 10.13 6.84 -1.54
CA LEU A 37 11.10 7.94 -1.50
C LEU A 37 11.55 8.22 -2.93
N GLN A 38 11.34 9.44 -3.41
CA GLN A 38 11.65 9.79 -4.79
C GLN A 38 13.02 10.45 -4.93
N ASP A 39 13.44 11.19 -3.90
CA ASP A 39 14.74 11.86 -3.88
C ASP A 39 15.79 10.98 -3.19
N GLU A 40 16.96 10.86 -3.83
CA GLU A 40 18.12 10.20 -3.25
C GLU A 40 18.55 10.88 -1.95
N SER A 41 18.43 12.22 -1.86
CA SER A 41 18.81 12.98 -0.68
C SER A 41 18.01 12.58 0.57
N GLU A 42 16.71 12.34 0.42
CA GLU A 42 15.84 11.83 1.49
C GLU A 42 16.29 10.44 1.94
N SER A 43 16.63 9.58 0.98
CA SER A 43 17.10 8.22 1.28
C SER A 43 18.45 8.23 2.02
N GLU A 44 19.35 9.16 1.68
CA GLU A 44 20.64 9.31 2.33
C GLU A 44 20.51 9.81 3.77
N VAL A 45 19.60 10.74 4.04
CA VAL A 45 19.31 11.20 5.41
C VAL A 45 18.83 10.04 6.30
N ILE A 46 17.95 9.18 5.77
CA ILE A 46 17.46 8.01 6.51
C ILE A 46 18.59 7.00 6.76
N LYS A 47 19.42 6.72 5.75
CA LYS A 47 20.60 5.84 5.89
C LYS A 47 21.56 6.39 6.95
N GLN A 48 21.86 7.68 6.94
CA GLN A 48 22.75 8.33 7.90
C GLN A 48 22.19 8.24 9.34
N CYS A 49 20.88 8.45 9.52
CA CYS A 49 20.23 8.32 10.82
C CYS A 49 20.35 6.89 11.38
N TYR A 50 20.08 5.88 10.55
CA TYR A 50 20.25 4.48 10.92
C TYR A 50 21.70 4.16 11.27
N GLN A 51 22.65 4.55 10.43
CA GLN A 51 24.07 4.27 10.65
C GLN A 51 24.58 4.86 11.98
N LYS A 52 24.10 6.05 12.33
CA LYS A 52 24.51 6.76 13.54
C LYS A 52 23.94 6.19 14.83
N TYR A 53 22.67 5.78 14.83
CA TYR A 53 21.94 5.44 16.06
C TYR A 53 21.54 3.97 16.19
N ASN A 54 21.40 3.24 15.08
CA ASN A 54 20.82 1.90 15.07
C ASN A 54 21.82 0.81 14.60
N THR A 55 23.08 1.16 14.38
CA THR A 55 24.13 0.20 14.02
C THR A 55 24.54 -0.63 15.26
N PRO A 56 24.39 -1.96 15.23
CA PRO A 56 24.87 -2.84 16.29
C PRO A 56 26.39 -2.75 16.45
N GLN A 57 26.90 -2.66 17.69
CA GLN A 57 28.34 -2.67 17.97
C GLN A 57 28.73 -4.02 18.58
N ASN A 58 29.84 -4.62 18.14
CA ASN A 58 30.40 -5.83 18.76
C ASN A 58 29.41 -7.02 18.96
N GLY A 59 28.41 -7.15 18.08
CA GLY A 59 27.40 -8.20 18.16
C GLY A 59 26.35 -8.04 19.25
N SER A 60 26.37 -6.94 20.02
CA SER A 60 25.25 -6.55 20.90
C SER A 60 24.15 -5.88 20.09
N GLY A 61 22.94 -5.80 20.65
CA GLY A 61 21.85 -5.02 20.05
C GLY A 61 22.17 -3.52 20.01
N PRO A 62 21.50 -2.74 19.15
CA PRO A 62 21.70 -1.29 19.09
C PRO A 62 21.32 -0.64 20.44
N GLU A 63 22.16 0.28 20.89
CA GLU A 63 21.99 0.96 22.18
C GLU A 63 21.06 2.17 22.02
N TYR A 64 20.29 2.46 23.06
CA TYR A 64 19.47 3.68 23.11
C TYR A 64 20.37 4.91 23.23
N PRO A 65 20.11 6.03 22.52
CA PRO A 65 18.88 6.37 21.76
C PRO A 65 18.87 5.88 20.31
N LEU A 66 17.68 5.44 19.85
CA LEU A 66 17.45 4.97 18.48
C LEU A 66 16.84 6.04 17.58
N CYS A 67 17.17 5.98 16.30
CA CYS A 67 16.44 6.62 15.21
C CYS A 67 15.18 5.82 14.85
N ALA A 68 14.06 6.52 14.64
CA ALA A 68 12.79 5.92 14.26
C ALA A 68 12.07 6.79 13.21
N MET A 69 11.15 6.17 12.46
CA MET A 69 10.34 6.84 11.44
C MET A 69 8.86 6.60 11.72
N GLN A 70 8.07 7.66 11.64
CA GLN A 70 6.61 7.60 11.73
C GLN A 70 6.02 7.90 10.36
N LEU A 71 5.22 6.97 9.84
CA LEU A 71 4.49 7.13 8.59
C LEU A 71 3.00 7.26 8.89
N SER A 72 2.36 8.29 8.36
CA SER A 72 0.93 8.52 8.53
C SER A 72 0.21 8.35 7.20
N SER A 73 -0.58 7.29 7.07
CA SER A 73 -1.40 7.00 5.89
C SER A 73 -2.72 6.34 6.31
N HIS A 74 -3.48 7.04 7.15
CA HIS A 74 -4.79 6.57 7.58
C HIS A 74 -5.80 6.69 6.43
N MET A 75 -6.46 5.58 6.07
CA MET A 75 -7.51 5.55 5.05
C MET A 75 -8.90 5.44 5.71
N HIS A 76 -9.85 6.27 5.28
CA HIS A 76 -11.21 6.29 5.84
C HIS A 76 -12.15 5.22 5.25
N ALA A 77 -11.83 4.69 4.07
CA ALA A 77 -12.59 3.65 3.39
C ALA A 77 -12.16 2.26 3.87
N VAL A 78 -13.09 1.30 3.89
CA VAL A 78 -12.83 -0.07 4.39
C VAL A 78 -13.73 -1.11 3.72
N THR A 79 -13.25 -2.37 3.70
CA THR A 79 -13.96 -3.58 3.28
C THR A 79 -14.24 -3.69 1.78
N SER A 80 -15.13 -2.86 1.24
CA SER A 80 -15.54 -2.93 -0.16
C SER A 80 -16.23 -1.64 -0.59
N THR A 81 -16.30 -1.39 -1.90
CA THR A 81 -17.00 -0.23 -2.46
C THR A 81 -18.45 -0.17 -2.02
N VAL A 82 -19.16 -1.31 -2.00
CA VAL A 82 -20.57 -1.37 -1.56
C VAL A 82 -20.72 -0.89 -0.11
N THR A 83 -19.85 -1.37 0.78
CA THR A 83 -19.88 -1.01 2.21
C THR A 83 -19.51 0.46 2.42
N CYS A 84 -18.45 0.90 1.74
CA CYS A 84 -17.97 2.28 1.79
C CYS A 84 -19.05 3.26 1.33
N MET A 85 -19.63 3.04 0.14
CA MET A 85 -20.67 3.91 -0.41
C MET A 85 -21.92 3.90 0.44
N ARG A 86 -22.35 2.75 0.97
CA ARG A 86 -23.50 2.68 1.90
C ARG A 86 -23.27 3.56 3.13
N ARG A 87 -22.09 3.49 3.76
CA ARG A 87 -21.76 4.31 4.94
C ARG A 87 -21.69 5.79 4.58
N SER A 88 -21.03 6.12 3.47
CA SER A 88 -20.90 7.48 2.98
C SER A 88 -22.27 8.12 2.69
N LEU A 89 -23.19 7.38 2.07
CA LEU A 89 -24.55 7.84 1.80
C LEU A 89 -25.35 8.06 3.08
N ILE A 90 -25.22 7.19 4.08
CA ILE A 90 -25.88 7.37 5.38
C ILE A 90 -25.34 8.63 6.08
N GLN A 91 -24.03 8.85 6.05
CA GLN A 91 -23.43 10.04 6.66
C GLN A 91 -23.87 11.33 5.93
N SER A 92 -23.87 11.35 4.60
CA SER A 92 -24.26 12.54 3.84
C SER A 92 -25.74 12.90 3.93
N THR A 93 -26.61 11.95 4.26
CA THR A 93 -28.07 12.17 4.33
C THR A 93 -28.58 12.48 5.73
N PHE A 94 -27.96 11.92 6.77
CA PHE A 94 -28.49 12.02 8.14
C PHE A 94 -27.53 12.67 9.14
N SER A 95 -26.25 12.88 8.80
CA SER A 95 -25.30 13.52 9.70
C SER A 95 -25.38 15.04 9.62
N LEU A 96 -25.34 15.69 10.79
CA LEU A 96 -25.19 17.14 10.90
C LEU A 96 -23.76 17.62 10.59
N ASN A 97 -22.78 16.72 10.71
CA ASN A 97 -21.40 16.90 10.26
C ASN A 97 -21.05 15.72 9.34
N PRO A 98 -21.30 15.87 8.02
CA PRO A 98 -20.98 14.85 7.04
C PRO A 98 -19.47 14.60 6.91
#